data_AF-A0A0B5AQW4-F1
#
_entry.id   AF-A0A0B5AQW4-F1
#
_cell.length_a   1.000
_cell.length_b   1.000
_cell.length_c   1.000
_cell.angle_alpha   90.00
_cell.angle_beta   90.00
_cell.angle_gamma   90.00
#
_symmetry.space_group_name_H-M   'P 1'
#
loop_
_entity.id
_entity.type
_entity.pdbx_description
1 polymer ?
#
loop_
_entity_poly.entity_id
_entity_poly.type
_entity_poly.pdbx_seq_one_letter_code
_entity_poly.pdbx_strand_id
1 'polypeptide(L)'
;MDRLLVLFILICSVFGVLLIDSASSVWALDRFGNAHFFFGQTGCLFSAGPYSHADFIKGGLSFWYRHATLIYLVTVVLLIIVLIPGIGLERNGSQSWIGVGPLSVQPAELAKAGVLMLTAGLISIQRKKLSVRQTFLLMIIVLFPFGIIMLQPDLGTGTVLAGSGLALLFLAGVSIRFFMFLFGAGAAGFAGLVIAAPYRMQRIYSFLDPLAGSAWRGISDYPVSLCSRSWGAFWCGVF
;
A
#
# COMPACT_ATOMS: atom_id res chain seq x y z
N MET A 1 6.70 -5.71 -26.19
CA MET A 1 6.09 -6.21 -24.94
C MET A 1 6.69 -7.56 -24.63
N ASP A 2 7.18 -7.72 -23.41
CA ASP A 2 7.77 -8.98 -22.96
C ASP A 2 6.65 -9.96 -22.62
N ARG A 3 6.31 -10.83 -23.58
CA ARG A 3 5.19 -11.77 -23.49
C ARG A 3 5.32 -12.72 -22.30
N LEU A 4 6.54 -13.07 -21.95
CA LEU A 4 6.85 -13.95 -20.82
C LEU A 4 6.44 -13.31 -19.48
N LEU A 5 6.71 -12.02 -19.28
CA LEU A 5 6.33 -11.31 -18.06
C LEU A 5 4.80 -11.20 -17.93
N VAL A 6 4.11 -10.89 -19.02
CA VAL A 6 2.63 -10.84 -19.04
C VAL A 6 2.03 -12.21 -18.70
N LEU A 7 2.59 -13.29 -19.23
CA LEU A 7 2.15 -14.65 -18.92
C LEU A 7 2.29 -14.97 -17.43
N PHE A 8 3.43 -14.64 -16.81
CA PHE A 8 3.64 -14.83 -15.37
C PHE A 8 2.63 -14.03 -14.53
N ILE A 9 2.38 -12.77 -14.88
CA ILE A 9 1.37 -11.94 -14.18
C ILE A 9 -0.02 -12.59 -14.27
N LEU A 10 -0.42 -13.07 -15.46
CA LEU A 10 -1.72 -13.70 -15.65
C LEU A 10 -1.84 -14.99 -14.83
N ILE A 11 -0.82 -15.85 -14.83
CA ILE A 11 -0.81 -17.09 -14.05
C ILE A 11 -0.92 -16.79 -12.55
N CYS A 12 -0.08 -15.90 -12.02
CA CYS A 12 -0.11 -15.53 -10.61
C CYS A 12 -1.45 -14.91 -10.20
N SER A 13 -2.04 -14.10 -11.08
CA SER A 13 -3.31 -13.43 -10.79
C SER A 13 -4.49 -14.41 -10.81
N VAL A 14 -4.53 -15.36 -11.77
CA VAL A 14 -5.54 -16.44 -11.77
C VAL A 14 -5.41 -17.31 -10.52
N PHE A 15 -4.18 -17.70 -10.17
CA PHE A 15 -3.92 -18.47 -8.96
C PHE A 15 -4.39 -17.72 -7.70
N GLY A 16 -4.15 -16.41 -7.63
CA GLY A 16 -4.64 -15.56 -6.54
C GLY A 16 -6.16 -15.53 -6.41
N VAL A 17 -6.89 -15.42 -7.52
CA VAL A 17 -8.37 -15.46 -7.50
C VAL A 17 -8.90 -16.79 -6.97
N LEU A 18 -8.26 -17.91 -7.34
CA LEU A 18 -8.62 -19.23 -6.84
C LEU A 18 -8.37 -19.37 -5.33
N LEU A 19 -7.27 -18.81 -4.82
CA LEU A 19 -6.99 -18.80 -3.38
C LEU A 19 -8.02 -17.99 -2.59
N ILE A 20 -8.44 -16.84 -3.13
CA ILE A 20 -9.45 -15.98 -2.49
C ILE A 20 -10.78 -16.71 -2.39
N ASP A 21 -11.24 -17.39 -3.44
CA ASP A 21 -12.50 -18.15 -3.40
C ASP A 21 -12.46 -19.26 -2.35
N SER A 22 -11.36 -20.01 -2.30
CA SER A 22 -11.16 -21.07 -1.31
C SER A 22 -11.23 -20.55 0.13
N ALA A 23 -10.50 -19.47 0.43
CA ALA A 23 -10.43 -18.89 1.78
C ALA A 23 -11.71 -18.15 2.20
N SER A 24 -12.37 -17.47 1.26
CA SER A 24 -13.53 -16.61 1.56
C SER A 24 -14.87 -17.37 1.55
N SER A 25 -14.95 -18.55 0.95
CA SER A 25 -16.19 -19.33 0.81
C SER A 25 -16.91 -19.59 2.14
N VAL A 26 -16.18 -19.93 3.20
CA VAL A 26 -16.73 -20.22 4.54
C VAL A 26 -17.33 -18.97 5.18
N TRP A 27 -16.64 -17.83 5.06
CA TRP A 27 -17.08 -16.55 5.61
C TRP A 27 -18.24 -15.94 4.78
N ALA A 28 -18.21 -16.14 3.46
CA ALA A 28 -19.22 -15.66 2.53
C ALA A 28 -20.56 -16.39 2.69
N LEU A 29 -20.53 -17.70 2.92
CA LEU A 29 -21.70 -18.52 3.23
C LEU A 29 -22.40 -18.04 4.50
N ASP A 30 -21.64 -17.75 5.56
CA ASP A 30 -22.18 -17.32 6.86
C ASP A 30 -22.77 -15.90 6.81
N ARG A 31 -22.15 -14.98 6.06
CA ARG A 31 -22.56 -13.57 6.03
C ARG A 31 -23.57 -13.20 4.94
N PHE A 32 -23.51 -13.85 3.78
CA PHE A 32 -24.28 -13.49 2.58
C PHE A 32 -25.14 -14.62 2.02
N GLY A 33 -25.06 -15.84 2.61
CA GLY A 33 -25.83 -17.01 2.14
C GLY A 33 -25.41 -17.52 0.76
N ASN A 34 -24.35 -16.97 0.16
CA ASN A 34 -23.83 -17.35 -1.14
C ASN A 34 -22.31 -17.49 -1.08
N ALA A 35 -21.83 -18.73 -1.24
CA ALA A 35 -20.42 -19.09 -1.15
C ALA A 35 -19.52 -18.34 -2.14
N HIS A 36 -20.06 -17.99 -3.32
CA HIS A 36 -19.29 -17.43 -4.44
C HIS A 36 -19.55 -15.94 -4.68
N PHE A 37 -20.17 -15.24 -3.71
CA PHE A 37 -20.43 -13.81 -3.84
C PHE A 37 -19.14 -13.01 -4.11
N PHE A 38 -18.04 -13.35 -3.41
CA PHE A 38 -16.74 -12.70 -3.61
C PHE A 38 -16.05 -13.12 -4.91
N PHE A 39 -16.36 -14.30 -5.47
CA PHE A 39 -15.82 -14.73 -6.75
C PHE A 39 -16.29 -13.83 -7.90
N GLY A 40 -17.58 -13.47 -7.91
CA GLY A 40 -18.13 -12.55 -8.91
C GLY A 40 -17.49 -11.17 -8.87
N GLN A 41 -17.33 -10.60 -7.66
CA GLN A 41 -16.72 -9.28 -7.49
C GLN A 41 -15.22 -9.28 -7.85
N THR A 42 -14.48 -10.30 -7.40
CA THR A 42 -13.04 -10.44 -7.66
C THR A 42 -12.77 -10.75 -9.13
N GLY A 43 -13.62 -11.56 -9.78
CA GLY A 43 -13.54 -11.87 -11.21
C GLY A 43 -13.75 -10.63 -12.10
N CYS A 44 -14.71 -9.76 -11.76
CA CYS A 44 -14.91 -8.49 -12.46
C CYS A 44 -13.71 -7.53 -12.31
N LEU A 45 -13.08 -7.49 -11.13
CA LEU A 45 -11.87 -6.67 -10.93
C LEU A 45 -10.65 -7.24 -11.65
N PHE A 46 -10.51 -8.57 -11.67
CA PHE A 46 -9.46 -9.26 -12.42
C PHE A 46 -9.54 -8.96 -13.92
N SER A 47 -10.75 -9.00 -14.51
CA SER A 47 -10.93 -8.71 -15.92
C SER A 47 -10.67 -7.23 -16.25
N ALA A 48 -10.93 -6.30 -15.34
CA ALA A 48 -10.63 -4.87 -15.51
C ALA A 48 -9.12 -4.56 -15.64
N GLY A 49 -8.25 -5.37 -15.03
CA GLY A 49 -6.79 -5.20 -15.05
C GLY A 49 -6.20 -5.18 -16.46
N PRO A 50 -6.39 -6.23 -17.28
CA PRO A 50 -5.92 -6.26 -18.67
C PRO A 50 -6.43 -5.09 -19.55
N TYR A 51 -7.69 -4.66 -19.36
CA TYR A 51 -8.24 -3.51 -20.11
C TYR A 51 -7.50 -2.21 -19.75
N SER A 52 -7.35 -1.91 -18.46
CA SER A 52 -6.59 -0.73 -18.00
C SER A 52 -5.13 -0.75 -18.45
N HIS A 53 -4.49 -1.93 -18.51
CA HIS A 53 -3.14 -2.08 -19.06
C HIS A 53 -3.07 -1.78 -20.56
N ALA A 54 -4.04 -2.29 -21.34
CA ALA A 54 -4.11 -2.03 -22.78
C ALA A 54 -4.28 -0.53 -23.07
N ASP A 55 -5.11 0.17 -22.29
CA ASP A 55 -5.32 1.60 -22.45
C ASP A 55 -4.08 2.42 -22.01
N PHE A 56 -3.37 1.96 -20.97
CA PHE A 56 -2.10 2.56 -20.58
C PHE A 56 -1.06 2.54 -21.70
N ILE A 57 -0.97 1.41 -22.43
CA ILE A 57 -0.06 1.26 -23.58
C ILE A 57 -0.46 2.20 -24.72
N LYS A 58 -1.77 2.31 -25.03
CA LYS A 58 -2.26 3.19 -26.09
C LYS A 58 -1.99 4.66 -25.81
N GLY A 59 -2.10 5.09 -24.55
CA GLY A 59 -1.86 6.48 -24.15
C GLY A 59 -0.43 6.97 -24.41
N GLY A 60 0.54 6.04 -24.43
CA GLY A 60 1.95 6.36 -24.65
C GLY A 60 2.58 7.08 -23.44
N LEU A 61 3.87 6.83 -23.22
CA LEU A 61 4.57 7.30 -22.01
C LEU A 61 4.61 8.83 -21.89
N SER A 62 4.65 9.54 -23.01
CA SER A 62 4.66 11.02 -23.08
C SER A 62 3.37 11.64 -22.53
N PHE A 63 2.22 11.02 -22.78
CA PHE A 63 0.93 11.48 -22.26
C PHE A 63 0.91 11.42 -20.72
N TRP A 64 1.34 10.30 -20.15
CA TRP A 64 1.35 10.09 -18.71
C TRP A 64 2.32 11.04 -17.99
N TYR A 65 3.52 11.27 -18.54
CA TYR A 65 4.44 12.24 -17.97
C TYR A 65 3.91 13.68 -18.04
N ARG A 66 3.19 14.05 -19.10
CA ARG A 66 2.56 15.38 -19.19
C ARG A 66 1.48 15.59 -18.13
N HIS A 67 0.74 14.54 -17.79
CA HIS A 67 -0.33 14.59 -16.79
C HIS A 67 0.12 14.21 -15.38
N ALA A 68 1.39 13.84 -15.17
CA ALA A 68 1.90 13.37 -13.88
C ALA A 68 1.67 14.37 -12.74
N THR A 69 1.84 15.67 -13.00
CA THR A 69 1.55 16.74 -12.02
C THR A 69 0.07 16.78 -11.64
N LEU A 70 -0.82 16.62 -12.62
CA LEU A 70 -2.27 16.61 -12.38
C LEU A 70 -2.67 15.36 -11.60
N ILE A 71 -2.14 14.19 -11.97
CA ILE A 71 -2.36 12.93 -11.25
C ILE A 71 -1.90 13.06 -9.80
N TYR A 72 -0.69 13.58 -9.57
CA TYR A 72 -0.18 13.83 -8.23
C TYR A 72 -1.10 14.76 -7.42
N LEU A 73 -1.51 15.91 -7.97
CA LEU A 73 -2.40 16.84 -7.28
C LEU A 73 -3.75 16.19 -6.95
N VAL A 74 -4.35 15.47 -7.88
CA VAL A 74 -5.60 14.73 -7.66
C VAL A 74 -5.43 13.71 -6.54
N THR A 75 -4.32 12.97 -6.52
CA THR A 75 -4.06 11.97 -5.45
C THR A 75 -3.88 12.59 -4.08
N VAL A 76 -3.19 13.74 -4.00
CA VAL A 76 -3.03 14.50 -2.76
C VAL A 76 -4.39 14.98 -2.26
N VAL A 77 -5.23 15.53 -3.15
CA VAL A 77 -6.58 15.97 -2.80
C VAL A 77 -7.42 14.79 -2.32
N LEU A 78 -7.38 13.65 -3.00
CA LEU A 78 -8.09 12.44 -2.55
C LEU A 78 -7.61 11.96 -1.18
N LEU A 79 -6.29 11.98 -0.92
CA LEU A 79 -5.76 11.62 0.40
C LEU A 79 -6.29 12.55 1.50
N ILE A 80 -6.40 13.85 1.22
CA ILE A 80 -6.98 14.81 2.18
C ILE A 80 -8.47 14.55 2.38
N ILE A 81 -9.21 14.27 1.31
CA ILE A 81 -10.65 13.97 1.39
C ILE A 81 -10.93 12.74 2.26
N VAL A 82 -10.07 11.73 2.21
CA VAL A 82 -10.19 10.53 3.05
C VAL A 82 -10.10 10.83 4.55
N LEU A 83 -9.36 11.86 4.96
CA LEU A 83 -9.25 12.24 6.37
C LEU A 83 -10.54 12.87 6.92
N ILE A 84 -11.49 13.26 6.06
CA ILE A 84 -12.73 13.89 6.50
C ILE A 84 -13.65 12.80 7.07
N PRO A 85 -14.00 12.87 8.37
CA PRO A 85 -14.89 11.89 8.98
C PRO A 85 -16.25 11.93 8.28
N GLY A 86 -16.68 10.79 7.75
CA GLY A 86 -17.92 10.64 6.96
C GLY A 86 -17.70 10.25 5.50
N ILE A 87 -16.50 10.48 4.94
CA ILE A 87 -16.14 10.01 3.59
C ILE A 87 -15.19 8.81 3.68
N GLY A 88 -14.21 8.88 4.58
CA GLY A 88 -13.30 7.76 4.87
C GLY A 88 -14.02 6.64 5.62
N LEU A 89 -13.96 5.44 5.07
CA LEU A 89 -14.39 4.22 5.75
C LEU A 89 -13.31 3.76 6.73
N GLU A 90 -13.68 3.59 7.99
CA GLU A 90 -12.82 2.97 9.00
C GLU A 90 -12.78 1.44 8.80
N ARG A 91 -11.58 0.91 8.55
CA ARG A 91 -11.31 -0.53 8.59
C ARG A 91 -10.08 -0.77 9.44
N ASN A 92 -10.16 -1.70 10.40
CA ASN A 92 -9.07 -2.06 11.30
C ASN A 92 -8.43 -0.86 12.04
N GLY A 93 -9.23 0.17 12.39
CA GLY A 93 -8.75 1.37 13.07
C GLY A 93 -8.02 2.38 12.18
N SER A 94 -8.11 2.25 10.86
CA SER A 94 -7.52 3.16 9.86
C SER A 94 -8.58 3.67 8.87
N GLN A 95 -8.59 4.98 8.64
CA GLN A 95 -9.44 5.66 7.65
C GLN A 95 -8.66 5.81 6.34
N SER A 96 -8.60 4.74 5.53
CA SER A 96 -7.81 4.72 4.28
C SER A 96 -8.63 4.45 3.02
N TRP A 97 -9.92 4.12 3.16
CA TRP A 97 -10.75 3.65 2.05
C TRP A 97 -11.90 4.62 1.77
N ILE A 98 -12.17 4.89 0.49
CA ILE A 98 -13.37 5.60 0.05
C ILE A 98 -14.37 4.55 -0.46
N GLY A 99 -15.55 4.50 0.14
CA GLY A 99 -16.65 3.67 -0.33
C GLY A 99 -17.42 4.32 -1.46
N VAL A 100 -17.49 3.67 -2.63
CA VAL A 100 -18.34 4.05 -3.76
C VAL A 100 -19.26 2.88 -4.08
N GLY A 101 -20.36 2.77 -3.33
CA GLY A 101 -21.30 1.65 -3.44
C GLY A 101 -20.64 0.30 -3.09
N PRO A 102 -20.69 -0.72 -3.97
CA PRO A 102 -20.06 -2.01 -3.73
C PRO A 102 -18.53 -1.99 -3.90
N LEU A 103 -17.98 -0.92 -4.49
CA LEU A 103 -16.55 -0.78 -4.71
C LEU A 103 -15.92 0.10 -3.63
N SER A 104 -14.75 -0.32 -3.15
CA SER A 104 -13.92 0.48 -2.25
C SER A 104 -12.63 0.84 -2.97
N VAL A 105 -12.34 2.14 -3.07
CA VAL A 105 -11.12 2.63 -3.70
C VAL A 105 -10.16 3.08 -2.61
N GLN A 106 -8.91 2.67 -2.70
CA GLN A 106 -7.84 3.08 -1.79
C GLN A 106 -7.00 4.18 -2.46
N PRO A 107 -7.11 5.46 -2.05
CA PRO A 107 -6.36 6.54 -2.69
C PRO A 107 -4.85 6.42 -2.56
N ALA A 108 -4.37 5.75 -1.52
CA ALA A 108 -2.95 5.52 -1.30
C ALA A 108 -2.30 4.66 -2.40
N GLU A 109 -3.06 3.79 -3.08
CA GLU A 109 -2.59 3.07 -4.26
C GLU A 109 -2.31 4.02 -5.43
N LEU A 110 -3.23 4.95 -5.70
CA LEU A 110 -3.04 5.98 -6.71
C LEU A 110 -1.90 6.93 -6.33
N ALA A 111 -1.76 7.26 -5.03
CA ALA A 111 -0.68 8.12 -4.55
C ALA A 111 0.71 7.51 -4.81
N LYS A 112 0.89 6.20 -4.63
CA LYS A 112 2.16 5.52 -4.97
C LYS A 112 2.51 5.72 -6.44
N ALA A 113 1.56 5.46 -7.34
CA ALA A 113 1.77 5.64 -8.78
C ALA A 113 2.04 7.11 -9.15
N GLY A 114 1.23 8.05 -8.64
CA GLY A 114 1.35 9.48 -8.92
C GLY A 114 2.66 10.09 -8.44
N VAL A 115 3.10 9.76 -7.22
CA VAL A 115 4.39 10.19 -6.66
C VAL A 115 5.54 9.68 -7.51
N LEU A 116 5.56 8.38 -7.84
CA LEU A 116 6.63 7.79 -8.64
C LEU A 116 6.68 8.38 -10.05
N MET A 117 5.53 8.56 -10.70
CA MET A 117 5.45 9.16 -12.04
C MET A 117 5.95 10.60 -12.07
N LEU A 118 5.50 11.44 -11.13
CA LEU A 118 5.93 12.83 -11.07
C LEU A 118 7.44 12.93 -10.76
N THR A 119 7.90 12.15 -9.78
CA THR A 119 9.31 12.15 -9.37
C THR A 119 10.20 11.68 -10.52
N ALA A 120 9.86 10.56 -11.17
CA ALA A 120 10.58 10.06 -12.34
C ALA A 120 10.57 11.06 -13.51
N GLY A 121 9.42 11.70 -13.77
CA GLY A 121 9.28 12.73 -14.80
C GLY A 121 10.21 13.91 -14.57
N LEU A 122 10.23 14.46 -13.35
CA LEU A 122 11.10 15.57 -12.97
C LEU A 122 12.59 15.23 -13.01
N ILE A 123 12.96 13.97 -12.71
CA ILE A 123 14.33 13.47 -12.84
C ILE A 123 14.71 13.33 -14.32
N SER A 124 13.82 12.79 -15.15
CA SER A 124 14.09 12.52 -16.58
C SER A 124 14.41 13.79 -17.40
N ILE A 125 13.82 14.93 -17.02
CA ILE A 125 14.05 16.23 -17.68
C ILE A 125 15.45 16.76 -17.36
N GLN A 126 16.03 16.35 -16.22
CA GLN A 126 17.30 16.86 -15.75
C GLN A 126 18.46 16.05 -16.32
N ARG A 127 19.20 16.68 -17.24
CA ARG A 127 20.41 16.12 -17.87
C ARG A 127 21.68 16.28 -17.01
N LYS A 128 21.62 17.01 -15.90
CA LYS A 128 22.76 17.35 -15.02
C LYS A 128 22.49 16.85 -13.60
N LYS A 129 23.54 16.80 -12.76
CA LYS A 129 23.41 16.50 -11.33
C LYS A 129 22.34 17.41 -10.69
N LEU A 130 21.48 16.80 -9.88
CA LEU A 130 20.42 17.49 -9.16
C LEU A 130 21.04 18.57 -8.26
N SER A 131 20.56 19.81 -8.37
CA SER A 131 20.89 20.87 -7.42
C SER A 131 20.25 20.59 -6.06
N VAL A 132 20.85 21.11 -4.98
CA VAL A 132 20.30 21.00 -3.61
C VAL A 132 18.83 21.41 -3.54
N ARG A 133 18.46 22.48 -4.26
CA ARG A 133 17.06 22.95 -4.33
C ARG A 133 16.13 21.93 -5.01
N GLN A 134 16.59 21.24 -6.04
CA GLN A 134 15.81 20.24 -6.76
C GLN A 134 15.68 18.95 -5.93
N THR A 135 16.76 18.52 -5.27
CA THR A 135 16.72 17.42 -4.31
C THR A 135 15.71 17.69 -3.19
N PHE A 136 15.71 18.90 -2.65
CA PHE A 136 14.75 19.30 -1.61
C PHE A 136 13.29 19.27 -2.13
N LEU A 137 13.05 19.75 -3.35
CA LEU A 137 11.72 19.71 -3.96
C LEU A 137 11.23 18.28 -4.20
N LEU A 138 12.06 17.40 -4.75
CA LEU A 138 11.72 16.00 -4.97
C LEU A 138 11.44 15.26 -3.66
N MET A 139 12.18 15.60 -2.61
CA MET A 139 11.97 15.05 -1.27
C MET A 139 10.61 15.47 -0.70
N ILE A 140 10.20 16.73 -0.86
CA ILE A 140 8.87 17.20 -0.47
C ILE A 140 7.77 16.43 -1.22
N ILE A 141 7.94 16.21 -2.52
CA ILE A 141 6.95 15.47 -3.33
C ILE A 141 6.74 14.04 -2.82
N VAL A 142 7.78 13.39 -2.29
CA VAL A 142 7.67 12.04 -1.71
C VAL A 142 7.16 12.07 -0.26
N LEU A 143 7.70 12.96 0.57
CA LEU A 143 7.39 13.00 2.01
C LEU A 143 6.03 13.63 2.33
N PHE A 144 5.53 14.53 1.49
CA PHE A 144 4.26 15.19 1.75
C PHE A 144 3.07 14.22 1.74
N PRO A 145 2.87 13.36 0.70
CA PRO A 145 1.84 12.32 0.74
C PRO A 145 2.08 11.29 1.84
N PHE A 146 3.34 10.95 2.13
CA PHE A 146 3.68 10.07 3.25
C PHE A 146 3.17 10.63 4.59
N GLY A 147 3.35 11.93 4.84
CA GLY A 147 2.84 12.58 6.05
C GLY A 147 1.31 12.52 6.16
N ILE A 148 0.60 12.70 5.05
CA ILE A 148 -0.86 12.57 5.03
C ILE A 148 -1.30 11.13 5.32
N ILE A 149 -0.60 10.13 4.77
CA ILE A 149 -0.91 8.71 5.04
C ILE A 149 -0.63 8.34 6.50
N MET A 150 0.41 8.91 7.11
CA MET A 150 0.67 8.71 8.55
C MET A 150 -0.44 9.27 9.44
N LEU A 151 -1.21 10.26 8.97
CA LEU A 151 -2.40 10.76 9.66
C LEU A 151 -3.61 9.81 9.52
N GLN A 152 -3.59 8.87 8.57
CA GLN A 152 -4.63 7.85 8.35
C GLN A 152 -4.39 6.55 9.15
N PRO A 153 -3.61 6.62 10.24
CA PRO A 153 -2.84 5.52 10.85
C PRO A 153 -2.37 4.34 9.96
N ASP A 154 -2.09 4.54 8.67
CA ASP A 154 -1.75 3.44 7.75
C ASP A 154 -0.24 3.26 7.56
N LEU A 155 0.39 2.55 8.51
CA LEU A 155 1.84 2.36 8.55
C LEU A 155 2.37 1.54 7.36
N GLY A 156 1.62 0.52 6.93
CA GLY A 156 2.04 -0.38 5.86
C GLY A 156 2.12 0.36 4.53
N THR A 157 1.05 1.07 4.16
CA THR A 157 1.00 1.75 2.87
C THR A 157 1.96 2.94 2.82
N GLY A 158 2.10 3.67 3.92
CA GLY A 158 3.08 4.75 4.05
C GLY A 158 4.51 4.26 3.87
N THR A 159 4.87 3.12 4.46
CA THR A 159 6.22 2.56 4.35
C THR A 159 6.55 2.14 2.92
N VAL A 160 5.60 1.54 2.19
CA VAL A 160 5.79 1.16 0.78
C VAL A 160 5.98 2.41 -0.10
N LEU A 161 5.18 3.46 0.12
CA LEU A 161 5.31 4.71 -0.62
C LEU A 161 6.66 5.39 -0.34
N ALA A 162 7.04 5.52 0.94
CA ALA A 162 8.32 6.11 1.31
C ALA A 162 9.50 5.29 0.80
N GLY A 163 9.47 3.96 0.96
CA GLY A 163 10.53 3.06 0.50
C GLY A 163 10.73 3.12 -1.01
N SER A 164 9.64 3.04 -1.79
CA SER A 164 9.71 3.14 -3.26
C SER A 164 10.17 4.52 -3.75
N GLY A 165 9.66 5.61 -3.14
CA GLY A 165 10.07 6.96 -3.48
C GLY A 165 11.55 7.23 -3.14
N LEU A 166 12.01 6.81 -1.96
CA LEU A 166 13.41 6.93 -1.55
C LEU A 166 14.35 6.09 -2.43
N ALA A 167 13.95 4.87 -2.81
CA ALA A 167 14.70 4.04 -3.74
C ALA A 167 14.87 4.73 -5.11
N LEU A 168 13.81 5.38 -5.61
CA LEU A 168 13.86 6.12 -6.86
C LEU A 168 14.78 7.35 -6.78
N LEU A 169 14.75 8.07 -5.66
CA LEU A 169 15.67 9.20 -5.40
C LEU A 169 17.12 8.75 -5.27
N PHE A 170 17.36 7.59 -4.68
CA PHE A 170 18.70 7.00 -4.59
C PHE A 170 19.24 6.67 -5.98
N LEU A 171 18.42 6.06 -6.83
CA LEU A 171 18.77 5.74 -8.21
C LEU A 171 19.00 7.01 -9.06
N ALA A 172 18.33 8.11 -8.75
CA ALA A 172 18.52 9.41 -9.39
C ALA A 172 19.87 10.09 -9.04
N GLY A 173 20.67 9.50 -8.16
CA GLY A 173 21.98 10.03 -7.77
C GLY A 173 21.91 11.15 -6.72
N VAL A 174 20.84 11.20 -5.92
CA VAL A 174 20.78 12.09 -4.75
C VAL A 174 21.92 11.73 -3.78
N SER A 175 22.65 12.74 -3.31
CA SER A 175 23.81 12.49 -2.45
C SER A 175 23.43 11.81 -1.12
N ILE A 176 24.20 10.80 -0.74
CA ILE A 176 23.97 9.95 0.44
C ILE A 176 23.88 10.74 1.76
N ARG A 177 24.51 11.92 1.82
CA ARG A 177 24.47 12.82 2.98
C ARG A 177 23.04 13.24 3.34
N PHE A 178 22.17 13.44 2.35
CA PHE A 178 20.76 13.78 2.60
C PHE A 178 19.98 12.59 3.15
N PHE A 179 20.27 11.37 2.69
CA PHE A 179 19.68 10.16 3.26
C PHE A 179 20.10 9.98 4.72
N MET A 180 21.39 10.15 5.03
CA MET A 180 21.88 10.09 6.41
C MET A 180 21.21 11.13 7.30
N PHE A 181 21.00 12.35 6.80
CA PHE A 181 20.27 13.37 7.54
C PHE A 181 18.81 12.99 7.75
N LEU A 182 18.12 12.48 6.73
CA LEU A 182 16.71 12.08 6.81
C LEU A 182 16.51 10.91 7.78
N PHE A 183 17.31 9.85 7.67
CA PHE A 183 17.26 8.71 8.58
C PHE A 183 17.71 9.11 10.00
N GLY A 184 18.71 9.97 10.13
CA GLY A 184 19.15 10.51 11.42
C GLY A 184 18.05 11.32 12.10
N ALA A 185 17.38 12.22 11.37
CA ALA A 185 16.26 13.00 11.87
C ALA A 185 15.05 12.10 12.21
N GLY A 186 14.77 11.09 11.38
CA GLY A 186 13.71 10.11 11.63
C GLY A 186 13.98 9.28 12.89
N ALA A 187 15.21 8.79 13.06
CA ALA A 187 15.62 8.03 14.25
C ALA A 187 15.59 8.90 15.52
N ALA A 188 16.06 10.14 15.44
CA ALA A 188 15.99 11.08 16.56
C ALA A 188 14.53 11.44 16.92
N GLY A 189 13.67 11.68 15.93
CA GLY A 189 12.25 11.92 16.13
C GLY A 189 11.53 10.73 16.73
N PHE A 190 11.84 9.52 16.25
CA PHE A 190 11.30 8.28 16.81
C PHE A 190 11.76 8.07 18.26
N ALA A 191 13.06 8.24 18.55
CA ALA A 191 13.60 8.16 19.90
C ALA A 191 12.91 9.17 20.84
N GLY A 192 12.74 10.42 20.40
CA GLY A 192 12.03 11.44 21.16
C GLY A 192 10.56 11.07 21.44
N LEU A 193 9.86 10.53 20.45
CA LEU A 193 8.48 10.07 20.59
C LEU A 193 8.34 8.85 21.50
N VAL A 194 9.32 7.94 21.50
CA VAL A 194 9.36 6.77 22.38
C VAL A 194 9.59 7.20 23.83
N ILE A 195 10.49 8.15 24.09
CA ILE A 195 10.74 8.70 25.43
C ILE A 195 9.51 9.45 25.95
N ALA A 196 8.81 10.18 25.09
CA ALA A 196 7.64 10.97 25.48
C ALA A 196 6.36 10.14 25.76
N ALA A 197 6.27 8.89 25.29
CA ALA A 197 5.06 8.08 25.40
C ALA A 197 5.37 6.62 25.80
N PRO A 198 5.39 6.28 27.10
CA PRO A 198 5.66 4.91 27.58
C PRO A 198 4.66 3.86 27.08
N TYR A 199 3.46 4.28 26.63
CA TYR A 199 2.48 3.40 25.97
C TYR A 199 2.98 2.80 24.64
N ARG A 200 3.86 3.48 23.90
CA ARG A 200 4.41 2.95 22.62
C ARG A 200 5.37 1.79 22.84
N MET A 201 6.04 1.76 23.99
CA MET A 201 6.94 0.65 24.37
C MET A 201 6.16 -0.66 24.52
N GLN A 202 4.94 -0.64 25.06
CA GLN A 202 4.13 -1.85 25.23
C GLN A 202 3.78 -2.51 23.89
N ARG A 203 3.54 -1.73 22.82
CA ARG A 203 3.38 -2.29 21.46
C ARG A 203 4.66 -2.94 20.96
N ILE A 204 5.81 -2.28 21.10
CA ILE A 204 7.10 -2.82 20.64
C ILE A 204 7.44 -4.13 21.39
N TYR A 205 7.22 -4.18 22.71
CA TYR A 205 7.39 -5.40 23.50
C TYR A 205 6.42 -6.51 23.08
N SER A 206 5.16 -6.20 22.75
CA SER A 206 4.21 -7.21 22.24
C SER A 206 4.55 -7.73 20.84
N PHE A 207 5.33 -6.99 20.04
CA PHE A 207 5.84 -7.45 18.75
C PHE A 207 7.11 -8.32 18.89
N LEU A 208 8.01 -7.98 19.82
CA LEU A 208 9.25 -8.71 20.08
C LEU A 208 9.02 -10.00 20.88
N ASP A 209 8.05 -9.99 21.79
CA ASP A 209 7.63 -11.14 22.58
C ASP A 209 6.10 -11.35 22.44
N PRO A 210 5.66 -12.01 21.36
CA PRO A 210 4.24 -12.26 21.10
C PRO A 210 3.60 -13.20 22.14
N LEU A 211 4.39 -13.94 22.93
CA LEU A 211 3.88 -14.89 23.92
C LEU A 211 3.68 -14.25 25.31
N ALA A 212 4.36 -13.14 25.61
CA ALA A 212 4.20 -12.42 26.87
C ALA A 212 3.01 -11.45 26.89
N GLY A 213 2.53 -11.01 25.72
CA GLY A 213 1.42 -10.06 25.58
C GLY A 213 0.06 -10.73 25.36
N SER A 214 -0.91 -10.46 26.23
CA SER A 214 -2.29 -10.99 26.21
C SER A 214 -3.14 -10.67 24.96
N ALA A 215 -2.57 -10.09 23.91
CA ALA A 215 -3.28 -9.78 22.66
C ALA A 215 -3.49 -11.03 21.76
N TRP A 216 -2.65 -12.06 21.90
CA TRP A 216 -2.78 -13.30 21.14
C TRP A 216 -3.73 -14.34 21.76
N ARG A 217 -4.18 -14.15 23.00
CA ARG A 217 -5.13 -15.09 23.63
C ARG A 217 -6.48 -15.16 22.91
N GLY A 218 -6.88 -14.11 22.18
CA GLY A 218 -8.07 -14.14 21.31
C GLY A 218 -7.83 -14.77 19.92
N ILE A 219 -6.57 -14.92 19.49
CA ILE A 219 -6.18 -15.62 18.26
C ILE A 219 -5.92 -17.10 18.55
N SER A 220 -5.53 -17.45 19.78
CA SER A 220 -5.44 -18.85 20.22
C SER A 220 -6.80 -19.55 20.38
N ASP A 221 -7.92 -18.82 20.33
CA ASP A 221 -9.28 -19.37 20.41
C ASP A 221 -9.84 -19.85 19.05
N TYR A 222 -9.09 -19.74 17.95
CA TYR A 222 -9.43 -20.53 16.75
C TYR A 222 -9.11 -21.99 17.05
N PRO A 223 -10.08 -22.92 17.04
CA PRO A 223 -9.82 -24.31 17.33
C PRO A 223 -8.92 -24.91 16.24
N VAL A 224 -7.63 -24.97 16.53
CA VAL A 224 -6.58 -25.69 15.75
C VAL A 224 -6.94 -27.18 15.59
N SER A 225 -7.93 -27.67 16.34
CA SER A 225 -8.47 -29.04 16.24
C SER A 225 -9.25 -29.33 14.94
N LEU A 226 -9.74 -28.32 14.22
CA LEU A 226 -10.38 -28.51 12.90
C LEU A 226 -9.37 -28.69 11.75
N CYS A 227 -8.10 -28.35 11.95
CA CYS A 227 -7.06 -28.39 10.92
C CYS A 227 -6.44 -29.79 10.69
N SER A 228 -6.97 -30.85 11.33
CA SER A 228 -6.39 -32.20 11.30
C SER A 228 -7.06 -33.20 10.35
N ARG A 229 -8.14 -32.82 9.65
CA ARG A 229 -8.84 -33.73 8.73
C ARG A 229 -8.99 -33.14 7.34
N SER A 230 -8.14 -33.64 6.44
CA SER A 230 -8.18 -33.52 4.98
C SER A 230 -7.61 -32.23 4.37
N TRP A 231 -6.37 -32.34 3.87
CA TRP A 231 -5.77 -31.58 2.75
C TRP A 231 -5.83 -30.04 2.72
N GLY A 232 -6.24 -29.36 3.81
CA GLY A 232 -6.24 -27.89 3.94
C GLY A 232 -5.05 -27.28 4.71
N ALA A 233 -4.10 -28.11 5.17
CA ALA A 233 -3.09 -27.71 6.14
C ALA A 233 -1.97 -26.78 5.63
N PHE A 234 -1.88 -26.51 4.31
CA PHE A 234 -0.85 -25.61 3.78
C PHE A 234 -1.21 -24.12 3.90
N TRP A 235 -2.49 -23.79 4.12
CA TRP A 235 -3.00 -22.42 3.96
C TRP A 235 -3.59 -21.78 5.23
N CYS A 236 -3.64 -22.48 6.36
CA CYS A 236 -4.17 -21.94 7.63
C CYS A 236 -3.16 -21.11 8.44
N GLY A 237 -1.88 -21.04 8.04
CA GLY A 237 -0.83 -20.37 8.81
C GLY A 237 -0.53 -18.92 8.40
N VAL A 238 -1.25 -18.36 7.42
CA VAL A 238 -1.05 -17.00 6.93
C VAL A 238 -2.41 -16.34 6.86
N PHE A 239 -2.98 -15.91 7.99
CA PHE A 239 -3.84 -14.73 8.20
C PHE A 239 -4.33 -14.70 9.65
#